data_AF-A0A7C1ZFB2-F1
#
_entry.id   AF-A0A7C1ZFB2-F1
#
_cell.length_a   1.000
_cell.length_b   1.000
_cell.length_c   1.000
_cell.angle_alpha   90.00
_cell.angle_beta   90.00
_cell.angle_gamma   90.00
#
_symmetry.space_group_name_H-M   'P 1'
#
loop_
_entity.id
_entity.type
_entity.pdbx_description
1 polymer ?
#
loop_
_entity_poly.entity_id
_entity_poly.type
_entity_poly.pdbx_seq_one_letter_code
_entity_poly.pdbx_strand_id
1 'polypeptide(L)' 'MEIITFEDGIEHWIWVLMKGKKPIAKSYNTFTRRASAKRAAENVIRDIKSRYGKMKVTS' A
#
# COMPACT_ATOMS: atom_id res chain seq x y z
N MET A 1 5.36 -4.88 7.69
CA MET A 1 4.64 -4.62 6.43
C MET A 1 5.16 -3.31 5.91
N GLU A 2 5.57 -3.27 4.65
CA GLU A 2 6.21 -2.12 4.01
C GLU A 2 5.44 -1.78 2.74
N ILE A 3 5.41 -0.50 2.36
CA ILE A 3 4.82 -0.05 1.11
C ILE A 3 5.92 0.48 0.22
N ILE A 4 5.90 0.00 -1.02
CA ILE A 4 6.82 0.45 -2.06
C ILE A 4 5.99 1.12 -3.15
N THR A 5 6.42 2.32 -3.56
CA THR A 5 5.85 3.02 -4.71
C THR A 5 6.85 2.99 -5.86
N PHE A 6 6.40 2.62 -7.06
CA PHE A 6 7.23 2.63 -8.26
C PHE A 6 6.40 3.03 -9.48
N GLU A 7 7.11 3.34 -10.56
CA GLU A 7 6.55 3.77 -11.84
C GLU A 7 6.34 2.55 -12.75
N ASP A 8 5.16 2.42 -13.33
CA ASP A 8 4.69 1.26 -14.10
C ASP A 8 5.02 1.38 -15.60
N GLY A 9 6.14 2.02 -15.95
CA GLY A 9 6.63 2.14 -17.34
C GLY A 9 5.81 3.03 -18.29
N ILE A 10 4.62 3.49 -17.87
CA ILE A 10 3.71 4.37 -18.63
C ILE A 10 3.44 5.66 -17.82
N GLU A 11 4.48 6.28 -17.24
CA GLU A 11 4.38 7.51 -16.42
C GLU A 11 3.38 7.46 -15.26
N HIS A 12 3.02 6.24 -14.87
CA HIS A 12 1.99 5.96 -13.88
C HIS A 12 2.62 5.37 -12.64
N TRP A 13 2.26 5.91 -11.48
CA TRP A 13 2.74 5.46 -10.19
C TRP A 13 1.76 4.47 -9.60
N ILE A 14 2.28 3.39 -9.03
CA ILE A 14 1.51 2.38 -8.31
C ILE A 14 2.15 2.13 -6.95
N TRP A 15 1.37 1.59 -6.02
CA TRP A 15 1.87 1.13 -4.73
C TRP A 15 1.68 -0.38 -4.58
N VAL A 16 2.64 -1.02 -3.92
CA VAL A 16 2.59 -2.44 -3.56
C VAL A 16 2.84 -2.57 -2.07
N LEU A 17 1.98 -3.33 -1.41
CA LEU A 17 2.13 -3.72 -0.02
C LEU A 17 2.93 -5.02 0.07
N MET A 18 4.02 -4.95 0.81
CA MET A 18 4.96 -6.04 1.01
C MET A 18 4.91 -6.55 2.45
N LYS A 19 4.98 -7.87 2.62
CA LYS A 19 5.25 -8.53 3.90
C LYS A 19 6.61 -9.22 3.79
N GLY A 20 7.67 -8.53 4.22
CA GLY A 20 9.04 -8.92 3.91
C GLY A 20 9.27 -8.84 2.40
N LYS A 21 9.80 -9.91 1.80
CA LYS A 21 10.03 -9.98 0.34
C LYS A 21 8.80 -10.41 -0.48
N LYS A 22 7.65 -10.67 0.16
CA LYS A 22 6.44 -11.16 -0.51
C LYS A 22 5.45 -10.01 -0.77
N PRO A 23 5.05 -9.77 -2.03
CA PRO A 23 3.94 -8.88 -2.34
C PRO A 23 2.62 -9.52 -1.90
N ILE A 24 1.78 -8.77 -1.19
CA ILE A 24 0.49 -9.23 -0.69
C ILE A 24 -0.69 -8.41 -1.20
N ALA A 25 -0.46 -7.18 -1.66
CA ALA A 25 -1.47 -6.38 -2.36
C ALA A 25 -0.77 -5.40 -3.31
N LYS A 26 -1.43 -5.08 -4.43
CA LYS A 26 -0.99 -4.10 -5.43
C LYS A 26 -2.14 -3.13 -5.71
N SER A 27 -1.83 -1.86 -5.95
CA SER A 27 -2.83 -0.91 -6.44
C SER A 27 -3.21 -1.26 -7.88
N TYR A 28 -4.48 -1.56 -8.11
CA TYR A 28 -5.04 -1.67 -9.46
C TYR A 28 -5.33 -0.29 -10.07
N ASN A 29 -5.30 0.77 -9.27
CA ASN A 29 -5.42 2.14 -9.73
C ASN A 29 -4.03 2.75 -9.92
N THR A 30 -3.82 3.41 -11.06
CA THR A 30 -2.60 4.13 -11.41
C THR A 30 -2.72 5.60 -11.05
N PHE A 31 -1.61 6.21 -10.63
CA PHE A 31 -1.57 7.62 -10.25
C PHE A 31 -0.64 8.39 -11.18
N THR A 32 -1.03 9.58 -11.62
CA THR A 32 -0.16 10.42 -12.47
C THR A 32 0.99 11.08 -11.71
N ARG A 33 0.95 11.08 -10.37
CA ARG A 33 1.97 11.69 -9.51
C ARG A 33 2.41 10.73 -8.42
N ARG A 34 3.72 10.62 -8.18
CA ARG A 34 4.30 9.85 -7.07
C ARG A 34 3.70 10.20 -5.71
N ALA A 35 3.50 11.49 -5.46
CA ALA A 35 2.94 11.98 -4.20
C ALA A 35 1.51 11.45 -3.95
N SER A 36 0.70 11.30 -5.01
CA SER A 36 -0.65 10.75 -4.92
C SER A 36 -0.62 9.26 -4.60
N ALA A 37 0.26 8.50 -5.26
CA ALA A 37 0.46 7.08 -4.96
C ALA A 37 0.92 6.88 -3.51
N LYS A 38 1.85 7.70 -3.02
CA LYS A 38 2.32 7.66 -1.63
C LYS A 38 1.21 7.93 -0.62
N ARG A 39 0.43 9.02 -0.81
CA ARG A 39 -0.70 9.35 0.07
C ARG A 39 -1.78 8.27 0.08
N ALA A 40 -2.10 7.70 -1.09
CA ALA A 40 -3.06 6.60 -1.19
C ALA A 40 -2.58 5.38 -0.39
N ALA A 41 -1.29 5.06 -0.49
CA ALA A 41 -0.70 3.94 0.19
C ALA A 41 -0.64 4.15 1.73
N GLU A 42 -0.31 5.36 2.18
CA GLU A 42 -0.38 5.75 3.61
C GLU A 42 -1.79 5.60 4.18
N ASN A 43 -2.82 5.99 3.41
CA ASN A 43 -4.22 5.81 3.81
C ASN A 43 -4.59 4.34 3.98
N VAL A 44 -4.13 3.46 3.09
CA VAL A 44 -4.35 2.01 3.19
C VAL A 44 -3.69 1.45 4.45
N ILE A 45 -2.46 1.84 4.78
CA ILE A 45 -1.81 1.42 6.03
C ILE A 45 -2.63 1.88 7.24
N ARG A 46 -3.09 3.13 7.24
CA ARG A 46 -3.87 3.70 8.33
C ARG A 46 -5.18 2.93 8.53
N ASP A 47 -5.90 2.62 7.45
CA ASP A 47 -7.14 1.84 7.51
C ASP A 47 -6.89 0.40 7.99
N ILE A 48 -5.87 -0.28 7.46
CA ILE A 48 -5.48 -1.62 7.91
C ILE A 48 -5.13 -1.61 9.40
N LYS A 49 -4.33 -0.65 9.86
CA LYS A 49 -3.99 -0.52 11.29
C LYS A 49 -5.22 -0.26 12.15
N SER A 50 -6.16 0.56 11.69
CA SER A 50 -7.41 0.84 12.40
C SER A 50 -8.30 -0.40 12.51
N ARG A 51 -8.48 -1.16 11.41
CA ARG A 51 -9.34 -2.33 11.34
C ARG A 51 -8.74 -3.57 12.01
N TYR A 52 -7.47 -3.85 11.73
CA TYR A 52 -6.81 -5.08 12.17
C TYR A 52 -5.92 -4.89 13.41
N GLY A 53 -5.46 -3.67 13.70
CA GLY A 53 -4.74 -3.37 14.94
C GLY A 53 -5.63 -3.38 16.19
N LYS A 54 -6.96 -3.28 16.02
CA LYS A 54 -7.95 -3.49 17.07
C LYS A 54 -8.38 -4.96 17.24
N MET A 55 -7.94 -5.85 16.34
CA MET A 55 -8.20 -7.28 16.47
C MET A 55 -7.28 -7.80 17.57
N LYS A 56 -7.79 -7.88 18.82
CA LYS A 56 -7.15 -8.70 19.85
C LYS A 56 -7.10 -10.12 19.30
N VAL A 57 -5.90 -10.60 19.02
CA VAL A 57 -5.65 -12.03 18.84
C VAL A 57 -5.98 -12.67 20.18
N THR A 58 -7.20 -13.21 20.31
CA THR A 58 -7.51 -14.19 21.34
C THR A 58 -6.94 -15.51 20.87
N SER A 59 -5.87 -15.94 21.55
CA SER A 59 -5.35 -17.30 21.53
C SER A 59 -6.42 -18.31 21.95
#